data_AF-A0A2E3F3J8-F1
#
_entry.id   AF-A0A2E3F3J8-F1
#
_cell.length_a   1.000
_cell.length_b   1.000
_cell.length_c   1.000
_cell.angle_alpha   90.00
_cell.angle_beta   90.00
_cell.angle_gamma   90.00
#
_symmetry.space_group_name_H-M   'P 1'
#
loop_
_entity.id
_entity.type
_entity.pdbx_description
1 polymer ?
#
loop_
_entity_poly.entity_id
_entity_poly.type
_entity_poly.pdbx_seq_one_letter_code
_entity_poly.pdbx_strand_id
1 'polypeptide(L)'
;MNESPADYRGFFISYFDLMFYYLIYLSDSSNSNSHHIIQNILDNVADWNKELDISGFLVYRDGNFLQLLEGNKNEVLTLFTKIKKDQRHKNVTLILEDESENRIFSDYESGFLVPKNKLVLDKLNNYLFNLKLLENPKINSTISILENILAKMY
;
A
#
# COMPACT_ATOMS: atom_id res chain seq x y z
N MET A 1 -45.31 -11.90 32.50
CA MET A 1 -43.90 -12.34 32.39
C MET A 1 -43.31 -11.52 31.27
N ASN A 2 -42.52 -10.51 31.62
CA ASN A 2 -41.86 -9.63 30.66
C ASN A 2 -40.54 -10.29 30.27
N GLU A 3 -40.41 -10.71 29.01
CA GLU A 3 -39.10 -11.05 28.46
C GLU A 3 -38.33 -9.74 28.21
N SER A 4 -37.18 -9.62 28.86
CA SER A 4 -36.22 -8.55 28.63
C SER A 4 -35.61 -8.70 27.24
N PRO A 5 -35.47 -7.64 26.42
CA PRO A 5 -34.75 -7.73 25.16
C PRO A 5 -33.31 -8.13 25.46
N ALA A 6 -32.85 -9.21 24.82
CA ALA A 6 -31.50 -9.69 24.91
C ALA A 6 -30.51 -8.59 24.49
N ASP A 7 -29.46 -8.44 25.29
CA ASP A 7 -28.36 -7.51 25.12
C ASP A 7 -27.51 -7.90 23.89
N TYR A 8 -27.86 -7.40 22.70
CA TYR A 8 -27.11 -7.59 21.45
C TYR A 8 -25.83 -6.72 21.41
N ARG A 9 -25.08 -6.67 22.51
CA ARG A 9 -23.81 -5.93 22.63
C ARG A 9 -22.56 -6.74 22.26
N GLY A 10 -22.72 -7.96 21.75
CA GLY A 10 -21.62 -8.77 21.24
C GLY A 10 -21.82 -9.06 19.75
N PHE A 11 -20.85 -8.70 18.92
CA PHE A 11 -20.78 -8.91 17.46
C PHE A 11 -21.52 -7.89 16.57
N PHE A 12 -21.25 -6.60 16.76
CA PHE A 12 -21.16 -5.70 15.61
C PHE A 12 -19.68 -5.64 15.20
N ILE A 13 -19.24 -6.55 14.34
CA ILE A 13 -18.11 -6.21 13.45
C ILE A 13 -18.68 -5.08 12.60
N SER A 14 -18.15 -3.86 12.75
CA SER A 14 -18.67 -2.77 11.94
C SER A 14 -18.40 -3.13 10.48
N TYR A 15 -19.30 -2.79 9.55
CA TYR A 15 -19.07 -3.08 8.12
C TYR A 15 -17.73 -2.52 7.63
N PHE A 16 -17.24 -1.47 8.29
CA PHE A 16 -15.91 -0.87 8.09
C PHE A 16 -14.74 -1.78 8.49
N ASP A 17 -14.92 -2.73 9.40
CA ASP A 17 -13.87 -3.69 9.81
C ASP A 17 -13.71 -4.85 8.82
N LEU A 18 -14.61 -4.96 7.83
CA LEU A 18 -14.56 -5.99 6.77
C LEU A 18 -13.96 -5.48 5.46
N MET A 19 -13.69 -4.17 5.34
CA MET A 19 -13.14 -3.56 4.13
C MET A 19 -11.69 -3.15 4.36
N PHE A 20 -10.84 -3.51 3.42
CA PHE A 20 -9.47 -3.02 3.33
C PHE A 20 -9.48 -1.63 2.72
N TYR A 21 -8.58 -0.79 3.21
CA TYR A 21 -8.30 0.52 2.66
C TYR A 21 -6.94 0.49 1.99
N TYR A 22 -6.82 1.11 0.83
CA TYR A 22 -5.54 1.28 0.18
C TYR A 22 -5.34 2.70 -0.34
N LEU A 23 -4.09 3.13 -0.40
CA LEU A 23 -3.69 4.38 -1.03
C LEU A 23 -2.40 4.21 -1.82
N ILE A 24 -2.25 5.03 -2.84
CA ILE A 24 -1.04 5.14 -3.65
C ILE A 24 -0.55 6.57 -3.59
N TYR A 25 0.73 6.75 -3.31
CA TYR A 25 1.36 8.07 -3.34
C TYR A 25 2.70 8.07 -4.06
N LEU A 26 3.05 9.24 -4.57
CA LEU A 26 4.38 9.57 -5.11
C LEU A 26 5.08 10.59 -4.24
N SER A 27 6.41 10.56 -4.20
CA SER A 27 7.22 11.58 -3.53
C SER A 27 8.65 11.60 -4.05
N ASP A 28 9.34 12.72 -3.85
CA ASP A 28 10.73 12.88 -4.24
C ASP A 28 11.63 12.62 -3.04
N SER A 29 12.66 11.80 -3.19
CA SER A 29 13.72 11.68 -2.19
C SER A 29 14.34 13.05 -1.94
N SER A 30 14.61 13.33 -0.66
CA SER A 30 15.34 14.53 -0.28
C SER A 30 16.76 14.51 -0.85
N ASN A 31 17.21 15.65 -1.41
CA ASN A 31 18.54 15.78 -2.03
C ASN A 31 19.70 15.51 -1.06
N SER A 32 19.45 15.60 0.25
CA SER A 32 20.42 15.33 1.32
C SER A 32 20.54 13.86 1.68
N ASN A 33 19.69 12.98 1.15
CA ASN A 33 19.75 11.57 1.49
C ASN A 33 20.99 10.92 0.87
N SER A 34 21.79 10.28 1.72
CA SER A 34 22.83 9.37 1.25
C SER A 34 22.22 8.09 0.71
N HIS A 35 22.96 7.40 -0.15
CA HIS A 35 22.57 6.07 -0.64
C HIS A 35 22.27 5.08 0.52
N HIS A 36 23.02 5.17 1.62
CA HIS A 36 22.81 4.35 2.81
C HIS A 36 21.45 4.59 3.48
N ILE A 37 20.97 5.84 3.53
CA ILE A 37 19.66 6.16 4.10
C ILE A 37 18.54 5.53 3.26
N ILE A 38 18.64 5.65 1.94
CA ILE A 38 17.67 5.04 1.02
C ILE A 38 17.69 3.53 1.14
N GLN A 39 18.88 2.93 1.14
CA GLN A 39 19.03 1.48 1.26
C GLN A 39 18.41 0.98 2.58
N ASN A 40 18.63 1.69 3.68
CA ASN A 40 18.01 1.38 4.97
C ASN A 40 16.47 1.44 4.91
N ILE A 41 15.87 2.38 4.17
CA ILE A 41 14.41 2.38 3.95
C ILE A 41 14.00 1.11 3.20
N LEU A 42 14.65 0.81 2.08
CA LEU A 42 14.30 -0.32 1.22
C LEU A 42 14.53 -1.68 1.88
N ASP A 43 15.44 -1.76 2.86
CA ASP A 43 15.72 -2.98 3.61
C ASP A 43 14.71 -3.24 4.73
N ASN A 44 14.18 -2.19 5.38
CA ASN A 44 13.35 -2.34 6.58
C ASN A 44 11.85 -2.07 6.35
N VAL A 45 11.46 -1.42 5.25
CA VAL A 45 10.05 -1.01 5.03
C VAL A 45 9.07 -2.17 5.06
N ALA A 46 9.48 -3.35 4.58
CA ALA A 46 8.64 -4.53 4.60
C ALA A 46 8.34 -4.99 6.04
N ASP A 47 9.36 -5.01 6.91
CA ASP A 47 9.20 -5.39 8.31
C ASP A 47 8.37 -4.35 9.09
N TRP A 48 8.64 -3.05 8.89
CA TRP A 48 7.87 -1.98 9.52
C TRP A 48 6.39 -2.02 9.16
N ASN A 49 6.05 -2.32 7.91
CA ASN A 49 4.66 -2.41 7.47
C ASN A 49 4.01 -3.71 7.93
N LYS A 50 4.76 -4.82 7.97
CA LYS A 50 4.28 -6.10 8.49
C LYS A 50 3.88 -6.02 9.96
N GLU A 51 4.62 -5.27 10.78
CA GLU A 51 4.27 -5.02 12.19
C GLU A 51 2.92 -4.30 12.36
N LEU A 52 2.46 -3.59 11.32
CA LEU A 52 1.20 -2.84 11.29
C LEU A 52 0.08 -3.55 10.50
N ASP A 53 0.31 -4.79 10.05
CA ASP A 53 -0.57 -5.52 9.13
C ASP A 53 -0.88 -4.73 7.83
N ILE A 54 0.12 -4.00 7.34
CA ILE A 54 0.05 -3.22 6.10
C ILE A 54 0.74 -3.98 4.97
N SER A 55 -0.01 -4.27 3.91
CA SER A 55 0.47 -4.86 2.66
C SER A 55 0.75 -3.79 1.61
N GLY A 56 1.37 -4.19 0.50
CA GLY A 56 1.57 -3.35 -0.68
C GLY A 56 2.99 -3.42 -1.22
N PHE A 57 3.52 -2.29 -1.70
CA PHE A 57 4.87 -2.24 -2.23
C PHE A 57 5.49 -0.85 -2.14
N LEU A 58 6.83 -0.80 -2.16
CA LEU A 58 7.62 0.42 -2.32
C LEU A 58 8.58 0.27 -3.50
N VAL A 59 8.45 1.13 -4.50
CA VAL A 59 9.40 1.27 -5.61
C VAL A 59 10.19 2.56 -5.42
N TYR A 60 11.51 2.47 -5.51
CA TYR A 60 12.40 3.63 -5.56
C TYR A 60 13.20 3.61 -6.86
N ARG A 61 13.11 4.69 -7.63
CA ARG A 61 13.83 4.83 -8.90
C ARG A 61 14.10 6.28 -9.21
N ASP A 62 15.34 6.59 -9.61
CA ASP A 62 15.77 7.91 -10.07
C ASP A 62 15.32 9.07 -9.16
N GLY A 63 15.45 8.87 -7.84
CA GLY A 63 15.08 9.85 -6.83
C GLY A 63 13.59 9.92 -6.48
N ASN A 64 12.74 9.06 -7.05
CA ASN A 64 11.30 9.04 -6.83
C ASN A 64 10.89 7.79 -6.04
N PHE A 65 9.98 7.97 -5.09
CA PHE A 65 9.27 6.87 -4.41
C PHE A 65 7.85 6.77 -4.94
N LEU A 66 7.44 5.55 -5.28
CA LEU A 66 6.05 5.14 -5.49
C LEU A 66 5.71 4.10 -4.44
N GLN A 67 4.71 4.36 -3.61
CA GLN A 67 4.30 3.42 -2.57
C GLN A 67 2.81 3.18 -2.61
N LEU A 68 2.43 1.91 -2.52
CA LEU A 68 1.08 1.47 -2.22
C LEU A 68 1.05 0.93 -0.80
N LEU A 69 0.08 1.40 -0.01
CA LEU A 69 -0.21 0.92 1.34
C LEU A 69 -1.62 0.36 1.36
N GLU A 70 -1.81 -0.81 1.96
CA GLU A 70 -3.10 -1.48 2.07
C GLU A 70 -3.27 -2.11 3.46
N GLY A 71 -4.43 -1.96 4.08
CA GLY A 71 -4.70 -2.52 5.40
C GLY A 71 -5.94 -1.91 6.05
N ASN A 72 -6.00 -1.93 7.38
CA ASN A 72 -7.04 -1.20 8.10
C ASN A 72 -6.93 0.30 7.82
N LYS A 73 -8.06 0.96 7.53
CA LYS A 73 -8.12 2.39 7.18
C LYS A 73 -7.40 3.30 8.17
N ASN A 74 -7.61 3.08 9.47
CA ASN A 74 -7.02 3.92 10.50
C ASN A 74 -5.51 3.74 10.57
N GLU A 75 -5.03 2.50 10.43
CA GLU A 75 -3.59 2.19 10.43
C GLU A 75 -2.90 2.78 9.19
N VAL A 76 -3.50 2.62 8.00
CA VAL A 76 -2.97 3.17 6.75
C VAL A 76 -2.92 4.70 6.80
N LEU A 77 -3.99 5.38 7.23
CA LEU A 77 -4.02 6.84 7.32
C LEU A 77 -3.07 7.39 8.39
N THR A 78 -2.93 6.67 9.51
CA THR A 78 -1.98 7.03 10.58
C THR A 78 -0.55 6.91 10.08
N LEU A 79 -0.20 5.80 9.43
CA LEU A 79 1.12 5.62 8.82
C LEU A 79 1.38 6.68 7.75
N PHE A 80 0.43 6.91 6.85
CA PHE A 80 0.58 7.91 5.78
C PHE A 80 0.76 9.33 6.33
N THR A 81 0.14 9.66 7.47
CA THR A 81 0.36 10.94 8.16
C THR A 81 1.78 11.08 8.70
N LYS A 82 2.39 9.99 9.18
CA LYS A 82 3.81 9.97 9.58
C LYS A 82 4.72 10.13 8.37
N ILE A 83 4.44 9.35 7.31
CA ILE A 83 5.16 9.40 6.03
C ILE A 83 5.18 10.83 5.48
N LYS A 84 4.04 11.52 5.38
CA LYS A 84 3.98 12.91 4.86
C LYS A 84 4.90 13.91 5.56
N LYS A 85 5.33 13.63 6.80
CA LYS A 85 6.20 14.50 7.61
C LYS A 85 7.64 14.03 7.64
N ASP A 86 7.96 12.91 6.97
CA ASP A 86 9.28 12.32 6.97
C ASP A 86 10.26 13.21 6.19
N GLN A 87 11.37 13.59 6.81
CA GLN A 87 12.34 14.48 6.19
C GLN A 87 13.15 13.81 5.06
N ARG A 88 13.07 12.48 4.95
CA ARG A 88 13.73 11.71 3.89
C ARG A 88 13.05 11.87 2.54
N HIS A 89 11.90 12.52 2.45
CA HIS A 89 11.31 12.87 1.15
C HIS A 89 10.53 14.18 1.20
N LYS A 90 10.09 14.64 0.03
CA LYS A 90 9.30 15.85 -0.16
C LYS A 90 8.31 15.66 -1.31
N ASN A 91 7.49 16.67 -1.56
CA ASN A 91 6.54 16.69 -2.68
C ASN A 91 5.59 15.47 -2.69
N VAL A 92 5.15 15.06 -1.50
CA VAL A 92 4.26 13.91 -1.33
C VAL A 92 2.91 14.21 -1.99
N THR A 93 2.56 13.42 -3.00
CA THR A 93 1.33 13.54 -3.79
C THR A 93 0.53 12.26 -3.66
N LEU A 94 -0.65 12.35 -3.06
CA LEU A 94 -1.64 11.27 -3.07
C LEU A 94 -2.19 11.14 -4.49
N ILE A 95 -2.07 9.96 -5.09
CA ILE A 95 -2.52 9.67 -6.45
C ILE A 95 -3.95 9.17 -6.44
N LEU A 96 -4.22 8.19 -5.57
CA LEU A 96 -5.56 7.66 -5.34
C LEU A 96 -5.62 7.00 -3.96
N GLU A 97 -6.83 6.91 -3.44
CA GLU A 97 -7.15 6.09 -2.27
C GLU A 97 -8.54 5.49 -2.47
N ASP A 98 -8.75 4.28 -1.97
CA ASP A 98 -10.02 3.60 -2.10
C ASP A 98 -10.16 2.43 -1.10
N GLU A 99 -11.32 1.78 -1.14
CA GLU A 99 -11.63 0.61 -0.33
C GLU A 99 -11.90 -0.64 -1.17
N SER A 100 -11.54 -1.81 -0.65
CA SER A 100 -11.76 -3.12 -1.27
C SER A 100 -12.23 -4.15 -0.24
N GLU A 101 -13.09 -5.08 -0.66
CA GLU A 101 -13.56 -6.18 0.21
C GLU A 101 -12.46 -7.22 0.47
N ASN A 102 -11.45 -7.29 -0.40
CA ASN A 102 -10.31 -8.18 -0.29
C ASN A 102 -9.02 -7.38 -0.41
N ARG A 103 -7.95 -7.87 0.22
CA ARG A 103 -6.59 -7.37 -0.05
C ARG A 103 -6.26 -7.61 -1.54
N ILE A 104 -5.80 -6.55 -2.19
CA ILE A 104 -5.32 -6.51 -3.56
C ILE A 104 -3.89 -7.06 -3.62
N PHE A 105 -3.12 -7.01 -2.53
CA PHE A 105 -1.71 -7.42 -2.50
C PHE A 105 -1.37 -8.51 -1.46
N SER A 106 -2.31 -9.42 -1.16
CA SER A 106 -2.12 -10.48 -0.15
C SER A 106 -1.26 -11.66 -0.58
N ASP A 107 -1.01 -11.87 -1.87
CA ASP A 107 -0.42 -13.13 -2.36
C ASP A 107 1.11 -13.23 -2.22
N TYR A 108 1.77 -12.23 -1.63
CA TYR A 108 3.20 -12.28 -1.35
C TYR A 108 3.48 -12.85 0.04
N GLU A 109 4.42 -13.78 0.18
CA GLU A 109 4.81 -14.39 1.47
C GLU A 109 5.19 -13.35 2.56
N SER A 110 5.63 -12.15 2.15
CA SER A 110 5.95 -11.03 3.05
C SER A 110 4.82 -10.01 3.24
N GLY A 111 3.74 -10.07 2.44
CA GLY A 111 2.69 -9.06 2.36
C GLY A 111 3.13 -7.70 1.77
N PHE A 112 4.44 -7.42 1.74
CA PHE A 112 5.00 -6.17 1.26
C PHE A 112 6.20 -6.40 0.32
N LEU A 113 6.17 -5.80 -0.87
CA LEU A 113 7.19 -5.99 -1.91
C LEU A 113 8.10 -4.76 -2.08
N VAL A 114 9.40 -5.00 -2.23
CA VAL A 114 10.39 -3.93 -2.54
C VAL A 114 11.21 -4.33 -3.76
N PRO A 115 10.85 -3.88 -4.98
CA PRO A 115 11.58 -4.20 -6.20
C PRO A 115 12.98 -3.58 -6.26
N LYS A 116 14.00 -4.31 -5.79
CA LYS A 116 15.41 -3.87 -5.80
C LYS A 116 16.15 -4.18 -7.10
N ASN A 117 15.57 -5.02 -7.96
CA ASN A 117 16.13 -5.42 -9.25
C ASN A 117 15.03 -5.76 -10.25
N LYS A 118 15.40 -5.93 -11.52
CA LYS A 118 14.46 -6.22 -12.62
C LYS A 118 13.62 -7.47 -12.36
N LEU A 119 14.21 -8.54 -11.82
CA LEU A 119 13.49 -9.78 -11.54
C LEU A 119 12.33 -9.57 -10.56
N VAL A 120 12.54 -8.78 -9.50
CA VAL A 120 11.48 -8.47 -8.53
C VAL A 120 10.45 -7.50 -9.11
N LEU A 121 10.88 -6.56 -9.97
CA LEU A 121 9.96 -5.69 -10.68
C LEU A 121 9.06 -6.47 -11.66
N ASP A 122 9.61 -7.43 -12.40
CA ASP A 122 8.85 -8.29 -13.29
C ASP A 122 7.81 -9.13 -12.52
N LYS A 123 8.14 -9.56 -11.29
CA LYS A 123 7.16 -10.21 -10.39
C LYS A 123 6.01 -9.27 -10.01
N LEU A 124 6.28 -7.99 -9.75
CA LEU A 124 5.24 -6.99 -9.50
C LEU A 124 4.35 -6.83 -10.74
N ASN A 125 4.96 -6.62 -11.90
CA ASN A 125 4.23 -6.43 -13.17
C ASN A 125 3.35 -7.63 -13.52
N ASN A 126 3.86 -8.85 -13.36
CA ASN A 126 3.09 -10.07 -13.60
C ASN A 126 1.91 -10.20 -12.63
N TYR A 127 2.10 -9.82 -11.36
CA TYR A 127 1.04 -9.84 -10.38
C TYR A 127 -0.09 -8.86 -10.73
N LEU A 128 0.28 -7.61 -11.03
CA LEU A 128 -0.64 -6.58 -11.50
C LEU A 128 -1.40 -7.03 -12.76
N PHE A 129 -0.71 -7.66 -13.71
CA PHE A 129 -1.34 -8.22 -14.89
C PHE A 129 -2.37 -9.32 -14.55
N ASN A 130 -2.02 -10.25 -13.66
CA ASN A 130 -2.92 -11.32 -13.25
C ASN A 130 -4.17 -10.81 -12.52
N LEU A 131 -4.02 -9.78 -11.67
CA LEU A 131 -5.16 -9.16 -11.00
C LEU A 131 -6.13 -8.52 -11.99
N LYS A 132 -5.63 -7.94 -13.10
CA LYS A 132 -6.51 -7.40 -14.15
C LYS A 132 -7.40 -8.45 -14.81
N LEU A 133 -6.95 -9.70 -14.86
CA LEU A 133 -7.70 -10.83 -15.41
C LEU A 133 -8.89 -11.24 -14.52
N LEU A 134 -8.95 -10.77 -13.27
CA LEU A 134 -10.08 -11.01 -12.37
C LEU A 134 -11.29 -10.11 -12.68
N GLU A 135 -11.20 -9.27 -13.71
CA GLU A 135 -12.28 -8.44 -14.26
C GLU A 135 -12.99 -7.53 -13.25
N ASN A 136 -12.33 -7.15 -12.15
CA ASN A 136 -12.85 -6.15 -11.21
C ASN A 136 -12.59 -4.74 -11.76
N PRO A 137 -13.63 -3.98 -12.19
CA PRO A 137 -13.43 -2.71 -12.89
C PRO A 137 -12.64 -1.67 -12.09
N LYS A 138 -12.87 -1.64 -10.77
CA LYS A 138 -12.25 -0.70 -9.84
C LYS A 138 -10.76 -0.98 -9.66
N ILE A 139 -10.43 -2.26 -9.48
CA ILE A 139 -9.04 -2.73 -9.41
C ILE A 139 -8.34 -2.52 -10.74
N ASN A 140 -9.01 -2.77 -11.87
CA ASN A 140 -8.43 -2.58 -13.20
C ASN A 140 -8.07 -1.10 -13.48
N SER A 141 -8.90 -0.15 -13.06
CA SER A 141 -8.58 1.28 -13.12
C SER A 141 -7.37 1.63 -12.24
N THR A 142 -7.32 1.12 -11.01
CA THR A 142 -6.18 1.31 -10.09
C THR A 142 -4.88 0.79 -10.70
N ILE A 143 -4.89 -0.44 -11.24
CA ILE A 143 -3.71 -1.06 -11.84
C ILE A 143 -3.27 -0.30 -13.09
N SER A 144 -4.20 0.20 -13.90
CA SER A 144 -3.85 0.98 -15.10
C SER A 144 -3.15 2.29 -14.75
N ILE A 145 -3.49 2.91 -13.61
CA ILE A 145 -2.77 4.08 -13.08
C ILE A 145 -1.36 3.67 -12.63
N LEU A 146 -1.24 2.56 -11.89
CA LEU A 146 0.06 2.05 -11.43
C LEU A 146 1.01 1.74 -12.59
N GLU A 147 0.55 1.02 -13.61
CA GLU A 147 1.35 0.70 -14.79
C GLU A 147 1.82 1.95 -15.53
N ASN A 148 0.96 2.97 -15.66
CA ASN A 148 1.31 4.23 -16.30
C ASN A 148 2.44 4.96 -15.54
N ILE A 149 2.35 4.97 -14.20
CA ILE A 149 3.38 5.58 -13.35
C ILE A 149 4.68 4.77 -13.43
N LEU A 150 4.61 3.45 -13.26
CA LEU A 150 5.77 2.56 -13.33
C LEU A 150 6.49 2.69 -14.68
N ALA A 151 5.75 2.77 -15.79
CA ALA A 151 6.31 2.96 -17.12
C ALA A 151 6.97 4.33 -17.35
N LYS A 152 6.73 5.33 -16.48
CA LYS A 152 7.42 6.62 -16.51
C LYS A 152 8.64 6.65 -15.61
N MET A 153 8.74 5.72 -14.66
CA MET A 153 9.89 5.59 -13.78
C MET A 153 11.04 4.79 -14.42
N TYR A 154 10.77 4.03 -15.49
CA TYR A 154 11.74 3.19 -16.21
C TYR A 154 11.76 3.53 -17.70
#